data_AF-A0A2W2B3Q9-F1
#
_entry.id   AF-A0A2W2B3Q9-F1
#
_cell.length_a   1.000
_cell.length_b   1.000
_cell.length_c   1.000
_cell.angle_alpha   90.00
_cell.angle_beta   90.00
_cell.angle_gamma   90.00
#
_symmetry.space_group_name_H-M   'P 1'
#
loop_
_entity.id
_entity.type
_entity.pdbx_description
1 polymer ?
#
loop_
_entity_poly.entity_id
_entity_poly.type
_entity_poly.pdbx_seq_one_letter_code
_entity_poly.pdbx_strand_id
1 'polypeptide(L)'
;MILKNIRRIAVVLLCCFALLSAPHAKAQQAVNELAQAMTDDLGYLNLTADQTANALGMNKMAASSLVQLGVKAQNDTTFRGPALFKQILFVMKTRNDALKKMLTPDQLKSWQEHRTEQLADLQTEMMIAQLDLTNEQIPKVYDVNLKFAGELMGNVDKMQSSKNKMQKSKVSKEMKSDSKAKDEAMKPILSADQYDVYMANREAMRQYLKETMKKK
;
A
#
# COMPACT_ATOMS: atom_id res chain seq x y z
N MET A 1 -8.95 -17.75 4.32
CA MET A 1 -8.69 -17.41 2.90
C MET A 1 -7.73 -16.23 2.78
N ILE A 2 -7.89 -15.18 3.60
CA ILE A 2 -7.06 -13.95 3.65
C ILE A 2 -5.54 -14.22 3.78
N LEU A 3 -5.11 -15.12 4.67
CA LEU A 3 -3.68 -15.47 4.82
C LEU A 3 -3.02 -16.09 3.56
N LYS A 4 -3.79 -16.68 2.64
CA LYS A 4 -3.22 -17.27 1.41
C LYS A 4 -2.86 -16.21 0.35
N ASN A 5 -3.60 -15.09 0.31
CA ASN A 5 -3.34 -14.01 -0.63
C ASN A 5 -2.23 -13.08 -0.14
N ILE A 6 -2.21 -12.75 1.16
CA ILE A 6 -1.12 -12.00 1.82
C ILE A 6 0.22 -12.71 1.62
N ARG A 7 0.25 -14.05 1.72
CA ARG A 7 1.46 -14.85 1.45
C ARG A 7 1.92 -14.82 -0.01
N ARG A 8 1.03 -14.61 -0.99
CA ARG A 8 1.42 -14.59 -2.41
C ARG A 8 2.04 -13.26 -2.81
N ILE A 9 1.54 -12.14 -2.32
CA ILE A 9 2.02 -10.80 -2.72
C ILE A 9 3.21 -10.35 -1.89
N ALA A 10 3.24 -10.66 -0.58
CA ALA A 10 4.43 -10.46 0.25
C ALA A 10 5.63 -11.25 -0.27
N VAL A 11 5.42 -12.48 -0.78
CA VAL A 11 6.48 -13.28 -1.44
C VAL A 11 6.94 -12.62 -2.73
N VAL A 12 6.06 -11.98 -3.51
CA VAL A 12 6.45 -11.33 -4.77
C VAL A 12 7.22 -10.02 -4.54
N LEU A 13 6.88 -9.22 -3.52
CA LEU A 13 7.68 -8.06 -3.12
C LEU A 13 9.02 -8.45 -2.47
N LEU A 14 9.07 -9.55 -1.70
CA LEU A 14 10.33 -10.15 -1.24
C LEU A 14 11.16 -10.71 -2.39
N CYS A 15 10.54 -11.28 -3.43
CA CYS A 15 11.22 -11.75 -4.64
C CYS A 15 11.82 -10.60 -5.45
N CYS A 16 11.24 -9.39 -5.43
CA CYS A 16 11.87 -8.20 -6.01
C CYS A 16 13.23 -7.89 -5.38
N PHE A 17 13.49 -8.31 -4.14
CA PHE A 17 14.77 -8.10 -3.46
C PHE A 17 15.81 -9.23 -3.67
N ALA A 18 15.48 -10.32 -4.38
CA ALA A 18 16.38 -11.46 -4.60
C ALA A 18 16.90 -11.60 -6.05
N LEU A 19 16.49 -10.73 -6.98
CA LEU A 19 16.69 -10.91 -8.44
C LEU A 19 17.95 -10.22 -9.02
N LEU A 20 19.01 -10.03 -8.23
CA LEU A 20 20.19 -9.23 -8.62
C LEU A 20 21.20 -9.93 -9.56
N SER A 21 20.95 -11.18 -9.96
CA SER A 21 21.75 -11.91 -10.97
C SER A 21 20.89 -12.66 -11.98
N ALA A 22 19.61 -12.30 -12.05
CA ALA A 22 18.60 -13.01 -12.80
C ALA A 22 18.64 -12.54 -14.28
N PRO A 23 18.80 -13.43 -15.28
CA PRO A 23 18.66 -13.03 -16.68
C PRO A 23 17.31 -12.33 -16.90
N HIS A 24 17.20 -11.42 -17.88
CA HIS A 24 15.99 -10.65 -18.21
C HIS A 24 14.69 -11.46 -18.14
N ALA A 25 14.74 -12.74 -18.52
CA ALA A 25 13.65 -13.69 -18.40
C ALA A 25 13.06 -13.82 -16.97
N LYS A 26 13.89 -13.82 -15.92
CA LYS A 26 13.45 -13.94 -14.52
C LYS A 26 12.80 -12.64 -14.01
N ALA A 27 13.28 -11.47 -14.44
CA ALA A 27 12.63 -10.19 -14.12
C ALA A 27 11.26 -10.08 -14.81
N GLN A 28 11.17 -10.49 -16.08
CA GLN A 28 9.91 -10.51 -16.81
C GLN A 28 8.91 -11.50 -16.22
N GLN A 29 9.39 -12.65 -15.74
CA GLN A 29 8.58 -13.62 -15.02
C GLN A 29 8.00 -13.01 -13.73
N ALA A 30 8.82 -12.33 -12.92
CA ALA A 30 8.35 -11.65 -11.71
C ALA A 30 7.29 -10.58 -12.00
N VAL A 31 7.45 -9.82 -13.09
CA VAL A 31 6.43 -8.86 -13.55
C VAL A 31 5.12 -9.56 -13.88
N ASN A 32 5.17 -10.67 -14.61
CA ASN A 32 3.97 -11.43 -14.99
C ASN A 32 3.26 -12.03 -13.77
N GLU A 33 4.01 -12.63 -12.84
CA GLU A 33 3.46 -13.21 -11.61
C GLU A 33 2.83 -12.15 -10.72
N LEU A 34 3.51 -11.01 -10.53
CA LEU A 34 2.96 -9.87 -9.77
C LEU A 34 1.68 -9.34 -10.43
N ALA A 35 1.70 -9.13 -11.75
CA ALA A 35 0.55 -8.64 -12.47
C ALA A 35 -0.64 -9.59 -12.38
N GLN A 36 -0.40 -10.90 -12.45
CA GLN A 36 -1.43 -11.91 -12.28
C GLN A 36 -2.00 -11.87 -10.87
N ALA A 37 -1.16 -11.85 -9.82
CA ALA A 37 -1.61 -11.77 -8.44
C ALA A 37 -2.46 -10.51 -8.19
N MET A 38 -2.02 -9.34 -8.67
CA MET A 38 -2.78 -8.08 -8.59
C MET A 38 -4.11 -8.13 -9.36
N THR A 39 -4.24 -9.03 -10.35
CA THR A 39 -5.48 -9.23 -11.12
C THR A 39 -6.42 -10.18 -10.40
N ASP A 40 -5.88 -11.28 -9.88
CA ASP A 40 -6.62 -12.28 -9.10
C ASP A 40 -7.23 -11.66 -7.84
N ASP A 41 -6.53 -10.71 -7.21
CA ASP A 41 -7.02 -9.94 -6.06
C ASP A 41 -8.23 -9.05 -6.36
N LEU A 42 -8.51 -8.78 -7.64
CA LEU A 42 -9.74 -8.10 -8.06
C LEU A 42 -10.93 -9.06 -8.22
N GLY A 43 -10.78 -10.34 -7.87
CA GLY A 43 -11.83 -11.35 -8.06
C GLY A 43 -13.17 -10.97 -7.40
N TYR A 44 -13.14 -10.24 -6.29
CA TYR A 44 -14.34 -9.75 -5.60
C TYR A 44 -15.18 -8.77 -6.45
N LEU A 45 -14.59 -8.14 -7.47
CA LEU A 45 -15.27 -7.23 -8.39
C LEU A 45 -16.06 -7.94 -9.48
N ASN A 46 -15.93 -9.27 -9.63
CA ASN A 46 -16.60 -10.05 -10.68
C ASN A 46 -16.45 -9.38 -12.06
N LEU A 47 -15.20 -9.07 -12.44
CA LEU A 47 -14.89 -8.38 -13.70
C LEU A 47 -15.33 -9.23 -14.90
N THR A 48 -15.79 -8.59 -15.97
CA THR A 48 -16.00 -9.27 -17.26
C THR A 48 -14.66 -9.75 -17.83
N ALA A 49 -14.69 -10.59 -18.87
CA ALA A 49 -13.48 -11.02 -19.55
C ALA A 49 -12.65 -9.82 -20.08
N ASP A 50 -13.33 -8.85 -20.70
CA ASP A 50 -12.67 -7.63 -21.22
C ASP A 50 -12.11 -6.76 -20.09
N GLN A 51 -12.86 -6.57 -19.00
CA GLN A 51 -12.36 -5.85 -17.83
C GLN A 51 -11.16 -6.58 -17.20
N THR A 52 -11.18 -7.91 -17.15
CA THR A 52 -10.07 -8.72 -16.62
C THR A 52 -8.82 -8.57 -17.48
N ALA A 53 -8.95 -8.60 -18.81
CA ALA A 53 -7.84 -8.37 -19.72
C ALA A 53 -7.26 -6.95 -19.57
N ASN A 54 -8.13 -5.94 -19.44
CA ASN A 54 -7.72 -4.56 -19.20
C ASN A 54 -7.03 -4.40 -17.82
N ALA A 55 -7.58 -5.02 -16.77
CA ALA A 55 -6.97 -5.05 -15.44
C ALA A 55 -5.57 -5.67 -15.48
N LEU A 56 -5.42 -6.81 -16.16
CA LEU A 56 -4.13 -7.47 -16.31
C LEU A 56 -3.11 -6.58 -17.04
N GLY A 57 -3.51 -5.88 -18.10
CA GLY A 57 -2.67 -4.92 -18.79
C GLY A 57 -2.18 -3.78 -17.88
N MET A 58 -3.10 -3.19 -17.11
CA MET A 58 -2.77 -2.15 -16.12
C MET A 58 -1.87 -2.66 -15.00
N ASN A 59 -2.15 -3.87 -14.51
CA ASN A 59 -1.37 -4.52 -13.47
C ASN A 59 0.03 -4.89 -13.97
N LYS A 60 0.22 -5.25 -15.24
CA LYS A 60 1.56 -5.43 -15.85
C LYS A 60 2.39 -4.16 -15.84
N MET A 61 1.79 -3.01 -16.18
CA MET A 61 2.49 -1.72 -16.12
C MET A 61 2.86 -1.35 -14.69
N ALA A 62 1.95 -1.53 -13.74
CA ALA A 62 2.19 -1.29 -12.33
C ALA A 62 3.29 -2.22 -11.78
N ALA A 63 3.18 -3.53 -12.04
CA ALA A 63 4.16 -4.54 -11.65
C ALA A 63 5.55 -4.23 -12.21
N SER A 64 5.66 -3.89 -13.49
CA SER A 64 6.94 -3.47 -14.09
C SER A 64 7.54 -2.28 -13.35
N SER A 65 6.73 -1.27 -13.03
CA SER A 65 7.17 -0.10 -12.29
C SER A 65 7.64 -0.46 -10.88
N LEU A 66 6.88 -1.31 -10.16
CA LEU A 66 7.22 -1.77 -8.82
C LEU A 66 8.52 -2.58 -8.79
N VAL A 67 8.72 -3.50 -9.75
CA VAL A 67 9.96 -4.27 -9.89
C VAL A 67 11.15 -3.34 -10.13
N GLN A 68 11.02 -2.36 -11.03
CA GLN A 68 12.08 -1.39 -11.29
C GLN A 68 12.39 -0.52 -10.07
N LEU A 69 11.38 -0.12 -9.30
CA LEU A 69 11.56 0.61 -8.05
C LEU A 69 12.30 -0.24 -7.00
N GLY A 70 11.99 -1.53 -6.90
CA GLY A 70 12.71 -2.47 -6.04
C GLY A 70 14.19 -2.58 -6.41
N VAL A 71 14.49 -2.82 -7.70
CA VAL A 71 15.88 -2.87 -8.21
C VAL A 71 16.62 -1.55 -7.94
N LYS A 72 15.95 -0.40 -8.15
CA LYS A 72 16.56 0.89 -7.85
C LYS A 72 16.86 1.05 -6.36
N ALA A 73 15.92 0.71 -5.48
CA ALA A 73 16.13 0.80 -4.04
C ALA A 73 17.24 -0.12 -3.53
N GLN A 74 17.46 -1.27 -4.19
CA GLN A 74 18.61 -2.12 -3.88
C GLN A 74 19.94 -1.43 -4.20
N ASN A 75 20.05 -0.86 -5.41
CA ASN A 75 21.28 -0.30 -5.93
C ASN A 75 21.59 1.12 -5.42
N ASP A 76 20.57 1.85 -4.96
CA ASP A 76 20.66 3.22 -4.48
C ASP A 76 20.04 3.33 -3.09
N THR A 77 20.91 3.38 -2.06
CA THR A 77 20.50 3.52 -0.66
C THR A 77 19.80 4.83 -0.37
N THR A 78 20.04 5.87 -1.17
CA THR A 78 19.36 7.17 -1.04
C THR A 78 17.92 7.11 -1.57
N PHE A 79 17.61 6.12 -2.40
CA PHE A 79 16.29 5.82 -2.93
C PHE A 79 15.54 4.77 -2.07
N ARG A 80 15.72 4.78 -0.75
CA ARG A 80 15.01 3.91 0.19
C ARG A 80 14.04 4.70 1.06
N GLY A 81 13.29 3.99 1.91
CA GLY A 81 12.38 4.59 2.89
C GLY A 81 11.35 5.53 2.24
N PRO A 82 11.27 6.83 2.63
CA PRO A 82 10.27 7.77 2.13
C PRO A 82 10.29 7.97 0.60
N ALA A 83 11.47 7.99 -0.01
CA ALA A 83 11.62 8.24 -1.45
C ALA A 83 11.02 7.09 -2.27
N LEU A 84 11.33 5.84 -1.89
CA LEU A 84 10.73 4.64 -2.47
C LEU A 84 9.22 4.61 -2.26
N PHE A 85 8.77 4.83 -1.03
CA PHE A 85 7.35 4.78 -0.67
C PHE A 85 6.52 5.78 -1.49
N LYS A 86 7.02 7.00 -1.70
CA LYS A 86 6.36 7.99 -2.55
C LYS A 86 6.12 7.47 -3.96
N GLN A 87 7.10 6.79 -4.55
CA GLN A 87 7.01 6.28 -5.91
C GLN A 87 6.06 5.08 -5.98
N ILE A 88 6.09 4.19 -4.98
CA ILE A 88 5.12 3.09 -4.85
C ILE A 88 3.68 3.65 -4.77
N LEU A 89 3.43 4.65 -3.92
CA LEU A 89 2.12 5.29 -3.83
C LEU A 89 1.67 5.91 -5.15
N PHE A 90 2.59 6.51 -5.90
CA PHE A 90 2.28 7.10 -7.20
C PHE A 90 1.87 6.02 -8.22
N VAL A 91 2.61 4.89 -8.27
CA VAL A 91 2.27 3.75 -9.12
C VAL A 91 0.89 3.20 -8.76
N MET A 92 0.64 2.95 -7.48
CA MET A 92 -0.64 2.40 -7.00
C MET A 92 -1.81 3.36 -7.24
N LYS A 93 -1.60 4.67 -7.03
CA LYS A 93 -2.62 5.68 -7.34
C LYS A 93 -2.96 5.68 -8.83
N THR A 94 -1.95 5.69 -9.69
CA THR A 94 -2.13 5.71 -11.15
C THR A 94 -2.91 4.48 -11.61
N ARG A 95 -2.51 3.30 -11.11
CA ARG A 95 -3.20 2.03 -11.37
C ARG A 95 -4.65 2.06 -10.89
N ASN A 96 -4.91 2.52 -9.68
CA ASN A 96 -6.27 2.57 -9.12
C ASN A 96 -7.15 3.61 -9.84
N ASP A 97 -6.59 4.74 -10.26
CA ASP A 97 -7.31 5.74 -11.06
C ASP A 97 -7.71 5.19 -12.43
N ALA A 98 -6.87 4.37 -13.05
CA ALA A 98 -7.20 3.70 -14.30
C ALA A 98 -8.24 2.58 -14.09
N LEU A 99 -8.10 1.77 -13.03
CA LEU A 99 -9.07 0.74 -12.64
C LEU A 99 -10.47 1.33 -12.46
N LYS A 100 -10.62 2.37 -11.64
CA LYS A 100 -11.93 2.99 -11.35
C LYS A 100 -12.68 3.45 -12.60
N LYS A 101 -11.97 3.87 -13.66
CA LYS A 101 -12.59 4.33 -14.92
C LYS A 101 -13.26 3.22 -15.71
N MET A 102 -12.85 1.97 -15.51
CA MET A 102 -13.41 0.82 -16.24
C MET A 102 -14.46 0.03 -15.44
N LEU A 103 -14.69 0.39 -14.17
CA LEU A 103 -15.67 -0.28 -13.32
C LEU A 103 -17.08 0.23 -13.61
N THR A 104 -18.05 -0.67 -13.56
CA THR A 104 -19.47 -0.30 -13.48
C THR A 104 -19.78 0.38 -12.14
N PRO A 105 -20.92 1.07 -11.98
CA PRO A 105 -21.31 1.67 -10.70
C PRO A 105 -21.32 0.68 -9.53
N ASP A 106 -21.83 -0.54 -9.74
CA ASP A 106 -21.89 -1.58 -8.70
C ASP A 106 -20.50 -2.09 -8.33
N GLN A 107 -19.64 -2.30 -9.32
CA GLN A 107 -18.24 -2.67 -9.09
C GLN A 107 -17.46 -1.55 -8.40
N LEU A 108 -17.72 -0.29 -8.75
CA LEU A 108 -17.11 0.86 -8.10
C LEU A 108 -17.53 0.96 -6.63
N LYS A 109 -18.81 0.68 -6.32
CA LYS A 109 -19.30 0.58 -4.94
C LYS A 109 -18.58 -0.54 -4.19
N SER A 110 -18.49 -1.74 -4.77
CA SER A 110 -17.76 -2.86 -4.17
C SER A 110 -16.27 -2.53 -3.95
N TRP A 111 -15.63 -1.86 -4.92
CA TRP A 111 -14.25 -1.39 -4.79
C TRP A 111 -14.10 -0.39 -3.63
N GLN A 112 -15.05 0.52 -3.45
CA GLN A 112 -15.07 1.47 -2.35
C GLN A 112 -15.24 0.75 -1.00
N GLU A 113 -16.07 -0.29 -0.93
CA GLU A 113 -16.28 -1.08 0.29
C GLU A 113 -15.00 -1.82 0.70
N HIS A 114 -14.16 -2.26 -0.27
CA HIS A 114 -12.90 -2.97 -0.02
C HIS A 114 -11.66 -2.06 0.11
N ARG A 115 -11.83 -0.73 0.09
CA ARG A 115 -10.69 0.21 0.09
C ARG A 115 -9.91 0.18 1.41
N THR A 116 -10.55 -0.22 2.49
CA THR A 116 -9.95 -0.30 3.83
C THR A 116 -8.96 -1.47 3.89
N GLU A 117 -9.40 -2.64 3.42
CA GLU A 117 -8.60 -3.86 3.32
C GLU A 117 -7.42 -3.65 2.39
N GLN A 118 -7.64 -3.08 1.20
CA GLN A 118 -6.57 -2.77 0.25
C GLN A 118 -5.50 -1.85 0.84
N LEU A 119 -5.91 -0.83 1.62
CA LEU A 119 -4.97 0.04 2.29
C LEU A 119 -4.20 -0.69 3.39
N ALA A 120 -4.88 -1.56 4.14
CA ALA A 120 -4.26 -2.36 5.19
C ALA A 120 -3.21 -3.33 4.63
N ASP A 121 -3.53 -4.02 3.53
CA ASP A 121 -2.63 -4.91 2.81
C ASP A 121 -1.38 -4.16 2.36
N LEU A 122 -1.56 -3.04 1.65
CA LEU A 122 -0.44 -2.22 1.19
C LEU A 122 0.45 -1.73 2.34
N GLN A 123 -0.14 -1.26 3.44
CA GLN A 123 0.64 -0.83 4.60
C GLN A 123 1.42 -1.99 5.21
N THR A 124 0.80 -3.17 5.30
CA THR A 124 1.42 -4.37 5.87
C THR A 124 2.58 -4.85 5.01
N GLU A 125 2.39 -4.92 3.69
CA GLU A 125 3.44 -5.31 2.75
C GLU A 125 4.63 -4.36 2.78
N MET A 126 4.37 -3.05 2.85
CA MET A 126 5.45 -2.07 3.02
C MET A 126 6.20 -2.28 4.33
N MET A 127 5.50 -2.60 5.42
CA MET A 127 6.14 -2.87 6.71
C MET A 127 6.92 -4.18 6.70
N ILE A 128 6.46 -5.23 6.01
CA ILE A 128 7.23 -6.46 5.79
C ILE A 128 8.58 -6.12 5.17
N ALA A 129 8.58 -5.36 4.07
CA ALA A 129 9.81 -5.01 3.35
C ALA A 129 10.73 -4.06 4.13
N GLN A 130 10.17 -3.17 4.96
CA GLN A 130 10.95 -2.16 5.69
C GLN A 130 11.48 -2.63 7.04
N LEU A 131 10.76 -3.54 7.70
CA LEU A 131 11.02 -3.93 9.08
C LEU A 131 11.42 -5.40 9.22
N ASP A 132 11.42 -6.16 8.12
CA ASP A 132 11.69 -7.60 8.12
C ASP A 132 10.79 -8.33 9.14
N LEU A 133 9.47 -8.13 8.99
CA LEU A 133 8.49 -8.67 9.93
C LEU A 133 8.51 -10.20 9.92
N THR A 134 8.48 -10.79 11.12
CA THR A 134 8.36 -12.24 11.24
C THR A 134 6.97 -12.74 10.84
N ASN A 135 6.85 -14.03 10.51
CA ASN A 135 5.57 -14.67 10.23
C ASN A 135 4.54 -14.51 11.36
N GLU A 136 4.98 -14.35 12.61
CA GLU A 136 4.12 -14.13 13.76
C GLU A 136 3.69 -12.67 13.92
N GLN A 137 4.50 -11.73 13.44
CA GLN A 137 4.21 -10.29 13.48
C GLN A 137 3.26 -9.87 12.37
N ILE A 138 3.41 -10.43 11.16
CA ILE A 138 2.61 -10.08 9.97
C ILE A 138 1.11 -10.01 10.25
N PRO A 139 0.43 -11.05 10.79
CA PRO A 139 -1.01 -10.98 11.03
C PRO A 139 -1.38 -9.90 12.06
N LYS A 140 -0.57 -9.71 13.10
CA LYS A 140 -0.82 -8.68 14.13
C LYS A 140 -0.68 -7.27 13.56
N VAL A 141 0.34 -7.05 12.74
CA VAL A 141 0.55 -5.77 12.02
C VAL A 141 -0.58 -5.51 11.05
N TYR A 142 -1.05 -6.53 10.33
CA TYR A 142 -2.23 -6.42 9.47
C TYR A 142 -3.46 -5.98 10.23
N ASP A 143 -3.78 -6.60 11.36
CA ASP A 143 -4.96 -6.25 12.16
C ASP A 143 -4.91 -4.79 12.64
N VAL A 144 -3.73 -4.33 13.08
CA VAL A 144 -3.52 -2.91 13.43
C VAL A 144 -3.72 -2.02 12.20
N ASN A 145 -3.10 -2.36 11.08
CA ASN A 145 -3.24 -1.58 9.85
C ASN A 145 -4.69 -1.53 9.35
N LEU A 146 -5.45 -2.63 9.45
CA LEU A 146 -6.85 -2.71 9.06
C LEU A 146 -7.73 -1.79 9.89
N LYS A 147 -7.59 -1.85 11.21
CA LYS A 147 -8.31 -0.95 12.13
C LYS A 147 -8.07 0.51 11.76
N PHE A 148 -6.81 0.92 11.69
CA PHE A 148 -6.46 2.32 11.47
C PHE A 148 -6.66 2.78 10.01
N ALA A 149 -6.67 1.87 9.04
CA ALA A 149 -7.11 2.16 7.68
C ALA A 149 -8.59 2.53 7.64
N GLY A 150 -9.43 1.82 8.41
CA GLY A 150 -10.87 2.12 8.51
C GLY A 150 -11.13 3.50 9.12
N GLU A 151 -10.44 3.80 10.23
CA GLU A 151 -10.50 5.13 10.88
C GLU A 151 -10.04 6.24 9.92
N LEU A 152 -8.94 6.02 9.19
CA LEU A 152 -8.44 6.96 8.20
C LEU A 152 -9.46 7.20 7.08
N MET A 153 -10.04 6.14 6.51
CA MET A 153 -11.03 6.26 5.43
C MET A 153 -12.27 7.01 5.89
N GLY A 154 -12.82 6.67 7.05
CA GLY A 154 -13.95 7.39 7.63
C GLY A 154 -13.65 8.87 7.85
N ASN A 155 -12.43 9.21 8.30
CA ASN A 155 -12.00 10.59 8.47
C ASN A 155 -11.81 11.33 7.15
N VAL A 156 -11.28 10.67 6.11
CA VAL A 156 -11.18 11.24 4.76
C VAL A 156 -12.57 11.57 4.21
N ASP A 157 -13.54 10.68 4.37
CA ASP A 157 -14.92 10.89 3.92
C ASP A 157 -15.56 12.08 4.65
N LYS A 158 -15.41 12.16 5.98
CA LYS A 158 -15.86 13.33 6.78
C LYS A 158 -15.20 14.62 6.30
N MET A 159 -13.91 14.58 5.97
CA MET A 159 -13.18 15.77 5.52
C MET A 159 -13.62 16.25 4.13
N GLN A 160 -13.90 15.31 3.21
CA GLN A 160 -14.37 15.61 1.86
C GLN A 160 -15.82 16.12 1.85
N SER A 161 -16.68 15.52 2.67
CA SER A 161 -18.10 15.90 2.78
C SER A 161 -18.33 17.20 3.56
N SER A 162 -17.42 17.56 4.49
CA SER A 162 -17.57 18.77 5.28
C SER A 162 -17.24 20.04 4.50
N LYS A 163 -18.17 21.01 4.50
CA LYS A 163 -17.95 22.39 4.01
C LYS A 163 -17.43 23.33 5.11
N ASN A 164 -17.42 22.92 6.37
CA ASN A 164 -17.12 23.77 7.53
C ASN A 164 -15.65 23.60 7.99
N LYS A 165 -14.91 24.72 8.07
CA LYS A 165 -13.50 24.74 8.50
C LYS A 165 -13.29 24.21 9.94
N MET A 166 -14.23 24.45 10.86
CA MET A 166 -14.17 23.94 12.22
C MET A 166 -14.28 22.41 12.27
N GLN A 167 -15.20 21.84 11.48
CA GLN A 167 -15.35 20.39 11.36
C GLN A 167 -14.09 19.75 10.74
N LYS A 168 -13.52 20.35 9.68
CA LYS A 168 -12.24 19.88 9.11
C LYS A 168 -11.10 19.92 10.12
N SER A 169 -11.04 20.96 10.96
CA SER A 169 -10.06 21.05 12.06
C SER A 169 -10.25 19.94 13.10
N LYS A 170 -11.50 19.63 13.48
CA LYS A 170 -11.80 18.51 14.38
C LYS A 170 -11.35 17.18 13.80
N VAL A 171 -11.70 16.89 12.54
CA VAL A 171 -11.27 15.66 11.84
C VAL A 171 -9.74 15.58 11.75
N SER A 172 -9.05 16.70 11.51
CA SER A 172 -7.59 16.72 11.52
C SER A 172 -6.98 16.38 12.90
N LYS A 173 -7.64 16.76 14.00
CA LYS A 173 -7.24 16.35 15.35
C LYS A 173 -7.51 14.86 15.59
N GLU A 174 -8.65 14.35 15.14
CA GLU A 174 -9.00 12.92 15.18
C GLU A 174 -7.91 12.10 14.46
N MET A 175 -7.58 12.43 13.21
CA MET A 175 -6.52 11.75 12.46
C MET A 175 -5.15 11.76 13.15
N LYS A 176 -4.80 12.84 13.87
CA LYS A 176 -3.55 12.89 14.65
C LYS A 176 -3.60 11.97 15.87
N SER A 177 -4.77 11.89 16.52
CA SER A 177 -5.00 10.98 17.64
C SER A 177 -4.92 9.53 17.17
N ASP A 178 -5.59 9.20 16.07
CA ASP A 178 -5.60 7.86 15.47
C ASP A 178 -4.17 7.44 15.07
N SER A 179 -3.41 8.37 14.49
CA SER A 179 -1.98 8.16 14.20
C SER A 179 -1.19 7.77 15.45
N LYS A 180 -1.38 8.47 16.58
CA LYS A 180 -0.68 8.17 17.83
C LYS A 180 -1.13 6.82 18.41
N ALA A 181 -2.43 6.54 18.38
CA ALA A 181 -2.99 5.28 18.85
C ALA A 181 -2.48 4.10 18.01
N LYS A 182 -2.26 4.29 16.71
CA LYS A 182 -1.61 3.29 15.84
C LYS A 182 -0.19 2.99 16.31
N ASP A 183 0.58 4.02 16.63
CA ASP A 183 1.95 3.85 17.12
C ASP A 183 1.99 3.07 18.45
N GLU A 184 1.10 3.40 19.37
CA GLU A 184 0.95 2.70 20.65
C GLU A 184 0.53 1.23 20.45
N ALA A 185 -0.36 0.95 19.50
CA ALA A 185 -0.77 -0.41 19.15
C ALA A 185 0.33 -1.22 18.44
N MET A 186 1.22 -0.55 17.71
CA MET A 186 2.31 -1.19 16.97
C MET A 186 3.49 -1.58 17.88
N LYS A 187 3.73 -0.78 18.92
CA LYS A 187 4.86 -0.94 19.85
C LYS A 187 5.01 -2.34 20.48
N PRO A 188 3.96 -3.02 20.98
CA PRO A 188 4.10 -4.36 21.55
C PRO A 188 4.27 -5.47 20.50
N ILE A 189 4.08 -5.18 19.21
CA ILE A 189 4.18 -6.16 18.12
C ILE A 189 5.60 -6.18 17.54
N LEU A 190 6.20 -5.00 17.41
CA LEU A 190 7.53 -4.83 16.83
C LEU A 190 8.63 -5.05 17.88
N SER A 191 9.79 -5.52 17.43
CA SER A 191 11.01 -5.45 18.26
C SER A 191 11.42 -3.98 18.47
N ALA A 192 12.33 -3.72 19.43
CA ALA A 192 12.84 -2.37 19.67
C ALA A 192 13.44 -1.75 18.38
N ASP A 193 14.32 -2.48 17.70
CA ASP A 193 14.95 -2.03 16.47
C ASP A 193 13.93 -1.78 15.34
N GLN A 194 12.97 -2.68 15.17
CA GLN A 194 11.89 -2.51 14.19
C GLN A 194 11.01 -1.29 14.51
N TYR A 195 10.74 -1.04 15.79
CA TYR A 195 9.96 0.10 16.22
C TYR A 195 10.70 1.41 15.95
N ASP A 196 12.01 1.47 16.15
CA ASP A 196 12.81 2.66 15.83
C ASP A 196 12.79 2.97 14.33
N VAL A 197 12.95 1.95 13.47
CA VAL A 197 12.81 2.11 12.01
C VAL A 197 11.40 2.55 11.62
N TYR A 198 10.36 1.97 12.23
CA TYR A 198 8.97 2.37 12.02
C TYR A 198 8.75 3.85 12.36
N MET A 199 9.23 4.29 13.53
CA MET A 199 9.07 5.66 14.01
C MET A 199 9.80 6.68 13.11
N ALA A 200 10.99 6.32 12.63
CA ALA A 200 11.78 7.12 11.68
C ALA A 200 11.07 7.26 10.33
N ASN A 201 10.59 6.15 9.76
CA ASN A 201 9.86 6.14 8.49
C ASN A 201 8.60 7.01 8.56
N ARG A 202 7.86 6.93 9.67
CA ARG A 202 6.65 7.73 9.89
C ARG A 202 6.95 9.23 10.02
N GLU A 203 8.00 9.63 10.74
CA GLU A 203 8.35 11.06 10.82
C GLU A 203 8.79 11.61 9.47
N ALA A 204 9.59 10.85 8.71
CA ALA A 204 10.00 11.25 7.38
C ALA A 204 8.80 11.37 6.40
N MET A 205 7.80 10.49 6.52
CA MET A 205 6.53 10.63 5.80
C MET A 205 5.78 11.91 6.17
N ARG A 206 5.72 12.22 7.47
CA ARG A 206 5.08 13.44 7.97
C ARG A 206 5.75 14.70 7.43
N GLN A 207 7.08 14.72 7.38
CA GLN A 207 7.84 15.83 6.81
C GLN A 207 7.54 15.99 5.32
N TYR A 208 7.58 14.89 4.56
CA TYR A 208 7.23 14.88 3.15
C TYR A 208 5.82 15.45 2.86
N LEU A 209 4.82 15.03 3.63
CA LEU A 209 3.45 15.52 3.49
C LEU A 209 3.35 17.03 3.79
N LYS A 210 4.04 17.50 4.84
CA LYS A 210 4.10 18.94 5.16
C LYS A 210 4.71 19.76 4.02
N GLU A 211 5.81 19.31 3.45
CA GLU A 211 6.47 19.99 2.33
C GLU A 211 5.59 20.03 1.08
N THR A 212 4.90 18.91 0.78
CA THR A 212 4.03 18.82 -0.39
C THR A 212 2.81 19.73 -0.27
N MET A 213 2.31 19.95 0.95
CA MET A 213 1.23 20.91 1.22
C MET A 213 1.68 22.37 1.16
N LYS A 214 2.94 22.68 1.45
CA LYS A 214 3.49 24.05 1.32
C LYS A 214 3.79 24.46 -0.12
N LYS A 215 4.00 23.49 -1.01
CA LYS A 215 4.30 23.71 -2.45
C LYS A 215 3.04 23.82 -3.31
N LYS A 216 1.84 23.73 -2.73
CA LYS A 216 0.54 23.95 -3.37
C LYS A 216 -0.08 25.22 -2.85
#